data_AF-A0A967R0Q4-F1
#
_entry.id   AF-A0A967R0Q4-F1
#
_cell.length_a   1.000
_cell.length_b   1.000
_cell.length_c   1.000
_cell.angle_alpha   90.00
_cell.angle_beta   90.00
_cell.angle_gamma   90.00
#
_symmetry.space_group_name_H-M   'P 1'
#
loop_
_entity.id
_entity.type
_entity.pdbx_description
1 polymer ?
#
loop_
_entity_poly.entity_id
_entity_poly.type
_entity_poly.pdbx_seq_one_letter_code
_entity_poly.pdbx_strand_id
1 'polypeptide(L)'
;MSILAVQFLRGSEEAATEFTYTEFRAQLRADNIHEVKVIEGRAIEGQLRAPVVREGGETVEFKTMLPGDIDEALLSEMEEK
;
A
#
# COMPACT_ATOMS: atom_id res chain seq x y z
N MET A 1 10.43 -22.04 12.01
CA MET A 1 10.22 -20.61 11.70
C MET A 1 9.84 -20.56 10.23
N SER A 2 8.54 -20.59 9.92
CA SER A 2 8.07 -20.65 8.54
C SER A 2 8.21 -19.26 7.92
N ILE A 3 9.15 -19.12 6.99
CA ILE A 3 9.17 -17.99 6.06
C ILE A 3 8.08 -18.32 5.04
N LEU A 4 6.92 -17.66 5.13
CA LEU A 4 5.97 -17.68 4.02
C LEU A 4 6.66 -16.97 2.86
N ALA A 5 7.18 -17.76 1.92
CA ALA A 5 7.62 -17.25 0.64
C ALA A 5 6.37 -16.76 -0.11
N VAL A 6 6.17 -15.44 -0.13
CA VAL A 6 5.20 -14.79 -1.03
C VAL A 6 5.75 -14.91 -2.45
N GLN A 7 5.63 -16.11 -3.02
CA GLN A 7 5.62 -16.30 -4.45
C GLN A 7 4.15 -16.38 -4.88
N PHE A 8 3.83 -15.83 -6.06
CA PHE A 8 2.48 -15.52 -6.59
C PHE A 8 1.96 -14.19 -6.06
N LEU A 9 2.12 -13.06 -6.74
CA LEU A 9 1.43 -12.72 -8.00
C LEU A 9 2.29 -11.77 -8.86
N ARG A 10 3.04 -12.33 -9.81
CA ARG A 10 3.49 -11.56 -10.99
C ARG A 10 2.42 -11.75 -12.06
N GLY A 11 1.56 -10.76 -12.23
CA GLY A 11 0.72 -10.62 -13.44
C GLY A 11 -0.77 -10.89 -13.28
N SER A 12 -1.53 -9.89 -12.86
CA SER A 12 -2.70 -9.42 -13.61
C SER A 12 -3.11 -8.05 -13.08
N GLU A 13 -3.44 -7.16 -14.00
CA GLU A 13 -3.86 -5.77 -13.79
C GLU A 13 -5.25 -5.63 -13.12
N GLU A 14 -5.68 -6.63 -12.36
CA GLU A 14 -6.94 -6.75 -11.61
C GLU A 14 -6.56 -7.33 -10.24
N ALA A 15 -6.48 -6.66 -9.09
CA ALA A 15 -7.30 -5.60 -8.54
C ALA A 15 -6.54 -4.93 -7.40
N ALA A 16 -5.64 -3.98 -7.71
CA ALA A 16 -5.14 -3.08 -6.69
C ALA A 16 -6.33 -2.29 -6.14
N THR A 17 -6.59 -2.44 -4.83
CA THR A 17 -7.71 -1.71 -4.23
C THR A 17 -7.38 -0.23 -4.18
N GLU A 18 -8.33 0.59 -4.60
CA GLU A 18 -8.19 2.03 -4.46
C GLU A 18 -8.44 2.43 -3.00
N PHE A 19 -7.40 2.99 -2.39
CA PHE A 19 -7.46 3.62 -1.09
C PHE A 19 -7.67 5.12 -1.27
N THR A 20 -8.51 5.66 -0.39
CA THR A 20 -8.41 7.08 -0.08
C THR A 20 -7.12 7.34 0.69
N TYR A 21 -6.65 8.58 0.66
CA TYR A 21 -5.49 9.00 1.45
C TYR A 21 -5.63 8.66 2.94
N THR A 22 -6.83 8.83 3.51
CA THR A 22 -7.10 8.52 4.92
C THR A 22 -6.95 7.03 5.22
N GLU A 23 -7.37 6.15 4.30
CA GLU A 23 -7.24 4.70 4.45
C GLU A 23 -5.78 4.27 4.35
N PHE A 24 -5.04 4.83 3.39
CA PHE A 24 -3.59 4.64 3.33
C PHE A 24 -2.91 5.05 4.65
N ARG A 25 -3.22 6.24 5.19
CA ARG A 25 -2.69 6.70 6.48
C ARG A 25 -3.11 5.81 7.65
N ALA A 26 -4.28 5.16 7.58
CA ALA A 26 -4.70 4.19 8.59
C ALA A 26 -3.87 2.90 8.52
N GLN A 27 -3.63 2.37 7.32
CA GLN A 27 -2.79 1.18 7.12
C GLN A 27 -1.32 1.44 7.49
N LEU A 28 -0.78 2.62 7.16
CA LEU A 28 0.58 3.02 7.53
C LEU A 28 0.75 3.11 9.06
N ARG A 29 -0.20 3.74 9.76
CA ARG A 29 -0.18 3.82 11.23
C ARG A 29 -0.37 2.47 11.91
N ALA A 30 -1.04 1.53 11.25
CA ALA A 30 -1.22 0.16 11.73
C ALA A 30 -0.02 -0.75 11.44
N ASP A 31 1.07 -0.23 10.84
CA ASP A 31 2.22 -1.02 10.36
C ASP A 31 1.81 -2.16 9.42
N ASN A 32 0.77 -1.93 8.62
CA ASN A 32 0.28 -2.92 7.65
C ASN A 32 0.82 -2.67 6.23
N ILE A 33 1.79 -1.77 6.06
CA ILE A 33 2.40 -1.47 4.77
C ILE A 33 3.71 -2.26 4.66
N HIS A 34 3.86 -3.04 3.59
CA HIS A 34 5.08 -3.80 3.30
C HIS A 34 6.04 -3.01 2.41
N GLU A 35 5.52 -2.44 1.33
CA GLU A 35 6.30 -1.69 0.34
C GLU A 35 5.45 -0.57 -0.24
N VAL A 36 6.10 0.55 -0.57
CA VAL A 36 5.48 1.67 -1.28
C VAL A 36 6.36 2.14 -2.42
N LYS A 37 5.72 2.39 -3.56
CA LYS A 37 6.31 3.03 -4.74
C LYS A 37 5.59 4.34 -5.01
N VAL A 38 6.35 5.43 -5.01
CA VAL A 38 5.86 6.75 -5.41
C VAL A 38 6.00 6.90 -6.92
N ILE A 39 4.91 7.27 -7.58
CA ILE A 39 4.79 7.44 -9.02
C ILE A 39 4.44 8.91 -9.28
N GLU A 40 5.27 9.58 -10.08
CA GLU A 40 5.08 10.98 -10.49
C GLU A 40 4.85 11.95 -9.31
N GLY A 41 5.33 11.62 -8.11
CA GLY A 41 5.25 12.46 -6.90
C GLY A 41 3.86 12.59 -6.28
N ARG A 42 2.82 11.94 -6.83
CA ARG A 42 1.42 12.08 -6.38
C ARG A 42 0.63 10.77 -6.32
N ALA A 43 1.00 9.78 -7.10
CA ALA A 43 0.41 8.47 -7.04
C ALA A 43 1.28 7.56 -6.17
N ILE A 44 0.62 6.72 -5.38
CA ILE A 44 1.27 5.70 -4.57
C ILE A 44 0.66 4.35 -4.97
N GLU A 45 1.54 3.41 -5.28
CA GLU A 45 1.23 1.99 -5.37
C GLU A 45 1.96 1.27 -4.24
N GLY A 46 1.36 0.25 -3.65
CA GLY A 46 2.03 -0.47 -2.57
C GLY A 46 1.42 -1.82 -2.24
N GLN A 47 2.13 -2.52 -1.35
CA GLN A 47 1.75 -3.83 -0.85
C GLN A 47 1.54 -3.81 0.65
N LEU A 48 0.60 -4.61 1.13
CA LEU A 48 0.25 -4.75 2.54
C LEU A 48 0.95 -5.96 3.16
N ARG A 49 1.26 -5.88 4.45
CA ARG A 49 1.78 -7.03 5.22
C ARG A 49 0.70 -8.08 5.47
N ALA A 50 -0.54 -7.64 5.66
CA ALA A 50 -1.73 -8.45 5.82
C ALA A 50 -2.86 -7.97 4.88
N PRO A 51 -3.61 -8.90 4.27
CA PRO A 51 -4.67 -8.56 3.33
C PRO A 51 -5.79 -7.76 3.98
N VAL A 52 -6.41 -6.87 3.20
CA VAL A 52 -7.65 -6.19 3.58
C VAL A 52 -8.84 -6.77 2.82
N VAL A 53 -9.96 -6.92 3.52
CA VAL A 53 -11.23 -7.39 2.93
C VAL A 53 -12.01 -6.18 2.41
N ARG A 54 -12.38 -6.20 1.12
CA ARG A 54 -13.25 -5.20 0.47
C ARG A 54 -14.37 -5.89 -0.31
N GLU A 55 -15.39 -5.12 -0.71
CA GLU A 55 -16.48 -5.59 -1.59
C GLU A 55 -15.91 -6.02 -2.95
N GLY A 56 -15.51 -7.29 -3.05
CA GLY A 56 -14.79 -7.83 -4.20
C GLY A 56 -13.73 -8.88 -3.84
N GLY A 57 -13.36 -9.00 -2.56
CA GLY A 57 -12.44 -10.02 -2.08
C GLY A 57 -11.37 -9.48 -1.12
N GLU A 58 -10.41 -10.33 -0.80
CA GLU A 58 -9.19 -9.95 -0.08
C GLU A 58 -8.13 -9.49 -1.07
N THR A 59 -7.46 -8.37 -0.77
CA THR A 59 -6.31 -7.92 -1.55
C THR A 59 -5.15 -7.53 -0.64
N VAL A 60 -3.93 -7.68 -1.17
CA VAL A 60 -2.68 -7.21 -0.57
C VAL A 60 -2.11 -6.01 -1.32
N GLU A 61 -2.65 -5.65 -2.49
CA GLU A 61 -2.16 -4.53 -3.30
C GLU A 61 -3.11 -3.34 -3.21
N PHE A 62 -2.54 -2.15 -3.13
CA PHE A 62 -3.32 -0.92 -3.10
C PHE A 62 -2.73 0.17 -3.99
N LYS A 63 -3.60 1.09 -4.38
CA LYS A 63 -3.25 2.34 -5.03
C LYS A 63 -3.93 3.50 -4.30
N THR A 64 -3.25 4.63 -4.14
CA THR A 64 -3.84 5.85 -3.59
C THR A 64 -3.30 7.07 -4.31
N MET A 65 -4.14 8.09 -4.42
CA MET A 65 -3.71 9.43 -4.83
C MET A 65 -3.47 10.28 -3.60
N LEU A 66 -2.35 10.99 -3.58
CA LEU A 66 -2.05 11.98 -2.55
C LEU A 66 -2.91 13.24 -2.80
N PRO A 67 -3.37 13.91 -1.73
CA PRO A 67 -4.12 15.16 -1.83
C PRO A 67 -3.26 16.35 -2.27
N GLY A 68 -1.94 16.18 -2.33
CA GLY A 68 -0.93 17.15 -2.76
C GLY A 68 0.37 16.44 -3.12
N ASP A 69 1.44 17.21 -3.33
CA ASP A 69 2.77 16.62 -3.52
C ASP A 69 3.22 15.92 -2.22
N ILE A 70 4.03 14.86 -2.35
CA ILE A 70 4.61 14.19 -1.18
C ILE A 70 5.47 15.17 -0.36
N ASP A 71 5.19 15.26 0.94
CA ASP A 71 5.96 16.07 1.87
C ASP A 71 7.00 15.23 2.63
N GLU A 72 7.97 15.92 3.22
CA GLU A 72 9.08 15.29 3.94
C GLU A 72 8.58 14.53 5.18
N ALA A 73 7.53 15.02 5.83
CA ALA A 73 6.94 14.36 6.99
C ALA A 73 6.35 12.98 6.63
N LEU A 74 5.59 12.90 5.53
CA LEU A 74 5.04 11.65 5.04
C LEU A 74 6.13 10.70 4.56
N LEU A 75 7.17 11.21 3.91
CA LEU A 75 8.31 10.39 3.50
C LEU A 75 9.02 9.77 4.71
N SER A 76 9.31 10.56 5.75
CA SER A 76 9.92 10.05 6.99
C SER A 76 9.04 9.00 7.67
N GLU A 77 7.72 9.19 7.72
CA GLU A 77 6.80 8.18 8.28
C GLU A 77 6.85 6.84 7.51
N MET A 78 7.14 6.86 6.21
CA MET A 78 7.26 5.67 5.38
C MET A 78 8.62 4.99 5.52
N GLU A 79 9.69 5.74 5.79
CA GLU A 79 11.06 5.21 5.99
C GLU A 79 11.26 4.59 7.38
N GLU A 80 10.52 5.04 8.39
CA GLU A 80 10.62 4.55 9.77
C GLU A 80 9.90 3.22 10.03
N LYS A 81 9.25 2.62 9.01
CA LYS A 81 8.41 1.41 9.12
C LYS A 81 8.94 0.28 8.25
#